data_AF-A0A445MJI2-F1
#
_entry.id   AF-A0A445MJI2-F1
#
_cell.length_a   1.000
_cell.length_b   1.000
_cell.length_c   1.000
_cell.angle_alpha   90.00
_cell.angle_beta   90.00
_cell.angle_gamma   90.00
#
_symmetry.space_group_name_H-M   'P 1'
#
loop_
_entity.id
_entity.type
_entity.pdbx_description
1 polymer ?
#
loop_
_entity_poly.entity_id
_entity_poly.type
_entity_poly.pdbx_seq_one_letter_code
_entity_poly.pdbx_strand_id
1 'polypeptide(L)'
;MHIVVPLTSSAYHLELNLKSLAKNAGHALMAVVKEITENHVDTSEFSDASFKTDFKVIILYEVNKVTENVQHLIKWILECYTHACKIIICCEDDADILDCIKNRCKLIYIHAPVTHEIKEVLFQIAMNESFELPATFATGVATKCKQNLRKAIMALEACKVHNYPFIDGQPIPIGWEEVLVEIAVEILADPSPKRLNINIVRKFIVLSRFLFICNSLLLACIHFLTCCFHLLGFITFSVEQMHTS
;
A
#
# COMPACT_ATOMS: atom_id res chain seq x y z
N MET A 1 23.61 18.67 10.18
CA MET A 1 23.18 17.26 10.00
C MET A 1 22.12 17.26 8.91
N HIS A 2 22.40 16.70 7.74
CA HIS A 2 21.42 16.60 6.65
C HIS A 2 20.52 15.39 6.92
N ILE A 3 19.21 15.60 6.97
CA ILE A 3 18.22 14.53 7.11
C ILE A 3 17.70 14.23 5.71
N VAL A 4 17.95 13.02 5.23
CA VAL A 4 17.38 12.54 3.96
C VAL A 4 16.02 11.94 4.25
N VAL A 5 14.97 12.49 3.66
CA VAL A 5 13.59 12.05 3.82
C VAL A 5 13.15 11.37 2.52
N PRO A 6 12.87 10.06 2.51
CA PRO A 6 12.26 9.43 1.36
C PRO A 6 10.81 9.92 1.24
N LEU A 7 10.52 10.67 0.19
CA LEU A 7 9.20 11.22 -0.10
C LEU A 7 8.83 10.96 -1.56
N THR A 8 7.55 10.66 -1.80
CA THR A 8 6.99 10.66 -3.15
C THR A 8 6.21 11.95 -3.31
N SER A 9 6.57 12.77 -4.30
CA SER A 9 5.91 14.05 -4.54
C SER A 9 5.30 14.09 -5.93
N SER A 10 4.09 14.63 -6.00
CA SER A 10 3.37 14.97 -7.21
C SER A 10 2.99 16.45 -7.20
N ALA A 11 2.43 16.93 -8.30
CA ALA A 11 1.96 18.32 -8.42
C ALA A 11 0.89 18.67 -7.37
N TYR A 12 0.01 17.72 -7.04
CA TYR A 12 -1.17 17.95 -6.18
C TYR A 12 -1.11 17.24 -4.82
N HIS A 13 -0.25 16.23 -4.68
CA HIS A 13 -0.15 15.47 -3.44
C HIS A 13 1.29 15.13 -3.09
N LEU A 14 1.51 14.78 -1.83
CA LEU A 14 2.78 14.33 -1.30
C LEU A 14 2.55 13.15 -0.35
N GLU A 15 3.32 12.08 -0.51
CA GLU A 15 3.22 10.86 0.28
C GLU A 15 4.41 10.70 1.20
N LEU A 16 4.14 10.33 2.46
CA LEU A 16 5.14 10.07 3.49
C LEU A 16 4.85 8.76 4.22
N ASN A 17 5.83 7.86 4.24
CA ASN A 17 5.81 6.71 5.15
C ASN A 17 6.51 7.06 6.46
N LEU A 18 5.74 7.25 7.53
CA LEU A 18 6.29 7.74 8.79
C LEU A 18 7.07 6.68 9.58
N LYS A 19 6.80 5.38 9.36
CA LYS A 19 7.54 4.29 10.00
C LYS A 19 9.02 4.31 9.59
N SER A 20 9.30 4.53 8.30
CA SER A 20 10.68 4.65 7.81
C SER A 20 11.45 5.81 8.46
N LEU A 21 10.71 6.80 8.98
CA LEU A 21 11.20 8.05 9.52
C LEU A 21 11.09 8.12 11.05
N ALA A 22 10.77 7.03 11.77
CA ALA A 22 10.33 7.05 13.17
C ALA A 22 11.13 7.94 14.13
N LYS A 23 12.47 8.06 13.97
CA LYS A 23 13.31 8.94 14.80
C LYS A 23 13.22 10.43 14.45
N ASN A 24 12.98 10.76 13.18
CA ASN A 24 12.98 12.13 12.65
C ASN A 24 11.63 12.54 12.04
N ALA A 25 10.57 11.76 12.25
CA ALA A 25 9.27 11.94 11.62
C ALA A 25 8.69 13.34 11.87
N GLY A 26 8.83 13.87 13.09
CA GLY A 26 8.38 15.22 13.40
C GLY A 26 9.10 16.32 12.60
N HIS A 27 10.43 16.22 12.46
CA HIS A 27 11.22 17.16 11.66
C HIS A 27 10.87 17.07 10.18
N ALA A 28 10.72 15.85 9.66
CA ALA A 28 10.33 15.62 8.26
C ALA A 28 8.94 16.21 7.95
N LEU A 29 7.98 15.97 8.84
CA LEU A 29 6.61 16.48 8.69
C LEU A 29 6.58 18.01 8.70
N MET A 30 7.30 18.64 9.63
CA MET A 30 7.39 20.12 9.68
C MET A 30 8.09 20.71 8.46
N ALA A 31 9.15 20.07 7.97
CA ALA A 31 9.85 20.51 6.77
C ALA A 31 8.91 20.49 5.55
N VAL A 32 8.13 19.40 5.40
CA VAL A 32 7.16 19.26 4.32
C VAL A 32 6.03 20.29 4.42
N VAL A 33 5.46 20.49 5.60
CA VAL A 33 4.39 21.49 5.80
C VAL A 33 4.89 22.90 5.54
N LYS A 34 6.12 23.22 5.96
CA LYS A 34 6.75 24.50 5.69
C LYS A 34 6.94 24.73 4.20
N GLU A 35 7.48 23.74 3.48
CA GLU A 35 7.63 23.79 2.02
C GLU A 35 6.28 23.99 1.30
N ILE A 36 5.22 23.32 1.75
CA ILE A 36 3.87 23.50 1.18
C ILE A 36 3.35 24.91 1.44
N THR A 37 3.58 25.45 2.64
CA THR A 37 3.10 26.78 3.02
C THR A 37 3.83 27.87 2.25
N GLU A 38 5.15 27.76 2.08
CA GLU A 38 5.96 28.72 1.31
C GLU A 38 5.50 28.75 -0.16
N ASN A 39 5.34 27.60 -0.80
CA ASN A 39 4.86 27.51 -2.18
C ASN A 39 3.41 28.02 -2.35
N HIS A 40 2.59 27.91 -1.30
CA HIS A 40 1.21 28.42 -1.31
C HIS A 40 1.17 29.95 -1.26
N VAL A 41 2.04 30.59 -0.46
CA VAL A 41 2.12 32.06 -0.36
C VAL A 41 2.58 32.67 -1.69
N ASP A 42 3.59 32.09 -2.32
CA ASP A 42 4.15 32.59 -3.59
C ASP A 42 3.16 32.50 -4.77
N THR A 43 2.18 31.58 -4.71
CA THR A 43 1.16 31.42 -5.76
C THR A 43 -0.03 32.36 -5.56
N SER A 44 -0.23 32.91 -4.36
CA SER A 44 -1.37 33.77 -4.03
C SER A 44 -1.27 35.20 -4.59
N GLU A 45 -0.08 35.63 -5.03
CA GLU A 45 0.16 36.99 -5.53
C GLU A 45 0.12 37.12 -7.06
N PHE A 46 0.01 36.02 -7.82
CA PHE A 46 -0.03 36.04 -9.29
C PHE A 46 -1.11 35.10 -9.86
N SER A 47 -2.23 35.70 -10.26
CA SER A 47 -3.35 35.07 -10.96
C SER A 47 -2.98 34.49 -12.33
N ASP A 48 -3.36 33.24 -12.62
CA ASP A 48 -3.87 32.87 -13.94
C ASP A 48 -4.76 31.60 -13.90
N ALA A 49 -5.82 31.64 -14.70
CA ALA A 49 -6.93 30.69 -14.69
C ALA A 49 -6.55 29.32 -15.28
N SER A 50 -6.26 28.33 -14.41
CA SER A 50 -6.17 26.91 -14.79
C SER A 50 -6.08 26.02 -13.54
N PHE A 51 -7.21 25.55 -13.00
CA PHE A 51 -7.34 24.38 -12.11
C PHE A 51 -6.19 24.13 -11.09
N LYS A 52 -5.62 25.18 -10.48
CA LYS A 52 -4.69 25.01 -9.36
C LYS A 52 -5.53 24.95 -8.10
N THR A 53 -5.55 23.80 -7.46
CA THR A 53 -6.20 23.64 -6.16
C THR A 53 -5.48 24.50 -5.14
N ASP A 54 -6.22 25.30 -4.38
CA ASP A 54 -5.71 26.16 -3.29
C ASP A 54 -5.08 25.38 -2.13
N PHE A 55 -4.89 24.06 -2.26
CA PHE A 55 -4.32 23.23 -1.23
C PHE A 55 -3.55 22.05 -1.85
N LYS A 56 -2.54 21.57 -1.11
CA LYS A 56 -1.83 20.32 -1.42
C LYS A 56 -2.31 19.20 -0.49
N VAL A 57 -2.47 17.99 -1.03
CA VAL A 57 -2.86 16.83 -0.22
C VAL A 57 -1.63 16.12 0.33
N ILE A 58 -1.60 15.83 1.63
CA ILE A 58 -0.54 15.05 2.29
C ILE A 58 -1.10 13.70 2.66
N ILE A 59 -0.49 12.62 2.17
CA ILE A 59 -0.86 11.25 2.47
C ILE A 59 0.17 10.69 3.45
N LEU A 60 -0.29 10.32 4.65
CA LEU A 60 0.53 9.78 5.72
C LEU A 60 0.26 8.30 5.89
N TYR A 61 1.28 7.46 5.69
CA TYR A 61 1.21 6.02 5.90
C TYR A 61 1.78 5.61 7.26
N GLU A 62 1.15 4.60 7.86
CA GLU A 62 1.59 3.93 9.10
C GLU A 62 1.70 4.89 10.31
N VAL A 63 0.73 5.81 10.45
CA VAL A 63 0.67 6.76 11.60
C VAL A 63 0.51 6.02 12.93
N ASN A 64 -0.12 4.84 12.94
CA ASN A 64 -0.25 4.01 14.13
C ASN A 64 1.11 3.50 14.68
N LYS A 65 2.17 3.52 13.86
CA LYS A 65 3.52 3.02 14.24
C LYS A 65 4.46 4.14 14.72
N VAL A 66 3.99 5.39 14.83
CA VAL A 66 4.78 6.53 15.33
C VAL A 66 4.51 6.83 16.80
N THR A 67 5.42 7.59 17.42
CA THR A 67 5.27 8.03 18.81
C THR A 67 4.13 9.04 18.97
N GLU A 68 3.52 9.08 20.15
CA GLU A 68 2.42 10.00 20.49
C GLU A 68 2.78 11.47 20.23
N ASN A 69 4.04 11.87 20.48
CA ASN A 69 4.51 13.23 20.19
C ASN A 69 4.35 13.62 18.71
N VAL A 70 4.62 12.68 17.79
CA VAL A 70 4.43 12.91 16.36
C VAL A 70 2.94 12.94 16.01
N GLN A 71 2.12 12.13 16.67
CA GLN A 71 0.67 12.18 16.52
C GLN A 71 0.10 13.54 16.98
N HIS A 72 0.54 14.06 18.11
CA HIS A 72 0.17 15.41 18.56
C HIS A 72 0.60 16.50 17.57
N LEU A 73 1.75 16.35 16.92
CA LEU A 73 2.19 17.25 15.86
C LEU A 73 1.27 17.17 14.62
N ILE A 74 0.87 15.96 14.21
CA ILE A 74 -0.10 15.77 13.11
C ILE A 74 -1.42 16.46 13.44
N LYS A 75 -1.93 16.30 14.67
CA LYS A 75 -3.13 17.03 15.13
C LYS A 75 -2.93 18.55 15.02
N TRP A 76 -1.80 19.06 15.49
CA TRP A 76 -1.53 20.49 15.40
C TRP A 76 -1.50 20.99 13.95
N ILE A 77 -0.91 20.22 13.03
CA ILE A 77 -0.91 20.56 11.60
C ILE A 77 -2.33 20.53 11.02
N LEU A 78 -3.12 19.51 11.35
CA LEU A 78 -4.53 19.39 10.97
C LEU A 78 -5.35 20.59 11.42
N GLU A 79 -5.00 21.25 12.54
CA GLU A 79 -5.71 22.41 13.08
C GLU A 79 -5.18 23.73 12.48
N CYS A 80 -3.87 23.87 12.30
CA CYS A 80 -3.25 25.14 11.89
C CYS A 80 -3.17 25.35 10.37
N TYR A 81 -3.08 24.28 9.58
CA TYR A 81 -2.79 24.38 8.13
C TYR A 81 -3.95 23.90 7.24
N THR A 82 -5.19 24.00 7.73
CA THR A 82 -6.41 23.57 7.03
C THR A 82 -6.66 24.27 5.69
N HIS A 83 -6.14 25.49 5.53
CA HIS A 83 -6.26 26.30 4.33
C HIS A 83 -5.26 25.87 3.25
N ALA A 84 -4.00 25.60 3.63
CA ALA A 84 -2.92 25.30 2.69
C ALA A 84 -2.77 23.80 2.37
N CYS A 85 -3.22 22.90 3.27
CA CYS A 85 -3.11 21.47 3.05
C CYS A 85 -4.31 20.66 3.57
N LYS A 86 -4.52 19.50 2.95
CA LYS A 86 -5.46 18.46 3.42
C LYS A 86 -4.67 17.21 3.72
N ILE A 87 -5.02 16.49 4.78
CA ILE A 87 -4.28 15.30 5.22
C ILE A 87 -5.16 14.07 5.10
N ILE A 88 -4.62 13.03 4.48
CA ILE A 88 -5.19 11.67 4.43
C ILE A 88 -4.28 10.78 5.25
N ILE A 89 -4.85 10.09 6.24
CA ILE A 89 -4.13 9.16 7.10
C ILE A 89 -4.51 7.74 6.70
N CYS A 90 -3.52 6.94 6.34
CA CYS A 90 -3.67 5.54 5.96
C CYS A 90 -3.00 4.64 7.00
N CYS A 91 -3.82 3.87 7.72
CA CYS A 91 -3.39 2.92 8.74
C CYS A 91 -4.10 1.58 8.55
N GLU A 92 -3.46 0.49 8.99
CA GLU A 92 -4.06 -0.85 8.99
C GLU A 92 -5.08 -0.98 10.13
N ASP A 93 -4.70 -0.53 11.33
CA ASP A 93 -5.54 -0.52 12.53
C ASP A 93 -5.56 0.88 13.14
N ASP A 94 -6.68 1.23 13.79
CA ASP A 94 -6.87 2.52 14.44
C ASP A 94 -6.63 2.48 15.96
N ALA A 95 -6.31 1.32 16.54
CA ALA A 95 -6.14 1.14 17.98
C ALA A 95 -5.10 2.08 18.61
N ASP A 96 -3.97 2.28 17.93
CA ASP A 96 -2.86 3.11 18.42
C ASP A 96 -2.94 4.58 17.96
N ILE A 97 -4.03 4.96 17.29
CA ILE A 97 -4.26 6.35 16.86
C ILE A 97 -4.95 7.10 18.00
N LEU A 98 -4.39 8.25 18.39
CA LEU A 98 -5.00 9.09 19.42
C LEU A 98 -6.41 9.56 19.02
N ASP A 99 -7.36 9.49 19.96
CA ASP A 99 -8.75 9.95 19.78
C ASP A 99 -8.82 11.42 19.35
N CYS A 100 -7.85 12.23 19.76
CA CYS A 100 -7.76 13.63 19.38
C CYS A 100 -7.57 13.85 17.87
N ILE A 101 -6.99 12.88 17.15
CA ILE A 101 -6.91 12.88 15.69
C ILE A 101 -8.22 12.31 15.11
N LYS A 102 -8.70 11.19 15.66
CA LYS A 102 -9.93 10.52 15.19
C LYS A 102 -11.13 11.46 15.18
N ASN A 103 -11.31 12.23 16.25
CA ASN A 103 -12.43 13.18 16.39
C ASN A 103 -12.37 14.37 15.43
N ARG A 104 -11.21 14.63 14.81
CA ARG A 104 -11.03 15.69 13.80
C ARG A 104 -11.14 15.16 12.37
N CYS A 105 -11.02 13.86 12.16
CA CYS A 105 -10.97 13.25 10.85
C CYS A 105 -12.28 12.50 10.55
N LYS A 106 -12.67 12.46 9.27
CA LYS A 106 -13.72 11.54 8.83
C LYS A 106 -13.13 10.13 8.75
N LEU A 107 -13.59 9.23 9.61
CA LEU A 107 -13.16 7.83 9.61
C LEU A 107 -13.85 7.07 8.48
N ILE A 108 -13.05 6.36 7.68
CA ILE A 108 -13.52 5.50 6.59
C ILE A 108 -12.90 4.13 6.81
N TYR A 109 -13.74 3.13 7.03
CA TYR A 109 -13.31 1.75 7.20
C TYR A 109 -13.36 1.01 5.87
N ILE A 110 -12.22 0.46 5.45
CA ILE A 110 -12.12 -0.37 4.25
C ILE A 110 -12.08 -1.82 4.72
N HIS A 111 -13.18 -2.53 4.53
CA HIS A 111 -13.26 -3.93 4.89
C HIS A 111 -12.54 -4.81 3.87
N ALA A 112 -12.00 -5.94 4.34
CA ALA A 112 -11.38 -6.91 3.45
C ALA A 112 -12.44 -7.49 2.49
N PRO A 113 -12.11 -7.65 1.20
CA PRO A 113 -13.06 -8.16 0.22
C PRO A 113 -13.44 -9.60 0.51
N VAL A 114 -14.69 -9.95 0.24
CA VAL A 114 -15.18 -11.31 0.40
C VAL A 114 -14.72 -12.19 -0.76
N THR A 115 -14.70 -13.51 -0.57
CA THR A 115 -14.14 -14.48 -1.52
C THR A 115 -14.73 -14.35 -2.93
N HIS A 116 -16.01 -14.00 -3.06
CA HIS A 116 -16.66 -13.85 -4.36
C HIS A 116 -16.20 -12.59 -5.10
N GLU A 117 -16.02 -11.46 -4.41
CA GLU A 117 -15.49 -10.21 -4.98
C GLU A 117 -14.06 -10.41 -5.48
N ILE A 118 -13.25 -11.15 -4.72
CA ILE A 118 -11.87 -11.50 -5.15
C ILE A 118 -11.92 -12.29 -6.45
N LYS A 119 -12.79 -13.31 -6.54
CA LYS A 119 -12.93 -14.09 -7.78
C LYS A 119 -13.33 -13.22 -8.96
N GLU A 120 -14.28 -12.31 -8.76
CA GLU A 120 -14.71 -11.38 -9.80
C GLU A 120 -13.54 -10.54 -10.32
N VAL A 121 -12.73 -9.96 -9.43
CA VAL A 121 -11.53 -9.22 -9.83
C VAL A 121 -10.54 -10.11 -10.60
N LEU A 122 -10.32 -11.35 -10.17
CA LEU A 122 -9.42 -12.28 -10.87
C LEU A 122 -9.94 -12.64 -12.28
N PHE A 123 -11.26 -12.79 -12.45
CA PHE A 123 -11.87 -13.00 -13.77
C PHE A 123 -11.74 -11.76 -14.65
N GLN A 124 -11.95 -10.56 -14.10
CA GLN A 124 -11.74 -9.31 -14.85
C GLN A 124 -10.29 -9.18 -15.34
N ILE A 125 -9.31 -9.52 -14.50
CA ILE A 125 -7.89 -9.54 -14.89
C ILE A 125 -7.65 -10.58 -16.00
N ALA A 126 -8.21 -11.78 -15.89
CA ALA A 126 -8.08 -12.82 -16.89
C ALA A 126 -8.66 -12.42 -18.26
N MET A 127 -9.82 -11.76 -18.25
CA MET A 127 -10.45 -11.22 -19.45
C MET A 127 -9.59 -10.11 -20.07
N ASN A 128 -9.11 -9.16 -19.28
CA ASN A 128 -8.29 -8.05 -19.75
C ASN A 128 -6.93 -8.51 -20.31
N GLU A 129 -6.34 -9.54 -19.71
CA GLU A 129 -5.08 -10.12 -20.17
C GLU A 129 -5.24 -11.27 -21.18
N SER A 130 -6.48 -11.54 -21.62
CA SER A 130 -6.80 -12.55 -22.65
C SER A 130 -6.27 -13.97 -22.35
N PHE A 131 -6.50 -14.48 -21.13
CA PHE A 131 -6.20 -15.87 -20.79
C PHE A 131 -7.38 -16.58 -20.13
N GLU A 132 -7.41 -17.91 -20.25
CA GLU A 132 -8.48 -18.72 -19.66
C GLU A 132 -8.18 -19.00 -18.18
N LEU A 133 -9.12 -18.64 -17.30
CA LEU A 133 -9.03 -18.88 -15.86
C LEU A 133 -10.13 -19.86 -15.42
N PRO A 134 -9.78 -21.10 -15.02
CA PRO A 134 -10.76 -22.04 -14.48
C PRO A 134 -11.40 -21.53 -13.19
N ALA A 135 -12.72 -21.68 -13.06
CA ALA A 135 -13.46 -21.18 -11.89
C ALA A 135 -13.09 -21.89 -10.57
N THR A 136 -12.73 -23.18 -10.68
CA THR A 136 -12.17 -24.00 -9.60
C THR A 136 -10.86 -23.40 -9.09
N PHE A 137 -9.95 -23.06 -10.00
CA PHE A 137 -8.66 -22.43 -9.68
C PHE A 137 -8.83 -21.05 -9.06
N ALA A 138 -9.68 -20.18 -9.63
CA ALA A 138 -9.98 -18.86 -9.07
C ALA A 138 -10.53 -18.95 -7.64
N THR A 139 -11.37 -19.95 -7.37
CA THR A 139 -11.88 -20.22 -6.01
C THR A 139 -10.75 -20.67 -5.07
N GLY A 140 -9.88 -21.56 -5.52
CA GLY A 140 -8.70 -22.00 -4.77
C GLY A 140 -7.77 -20.85 -4.38
N VAL A 141 -7.50 -19.93 -5.31
CA VAL A 141 -6.70 -18.71 -5.05
C VAL A 141 -7.41 -17.84 -4.02
N ALA A 142 -8.68 -17.52 -4.23
CA ALA A 142 -9.44 -16.63 -3.34
C ALA A 142 -9.53 -17.17 -1.90
N THR A 143 -9.71 -18.48 -1.73
CA THR A 143 -9.73 -19.11 -0.40
C THR A 143 -8.35 -19.09 0.28
N LYS A 144 -7.27 -19.42 -0.45
CA LYS A 144 -5.92 -19.45 0.13
C LYS A 144 -5.39 -18.06 0.49
N CYS A 145 -5.80 -17.00 -0.20
CA CYS A 145 -5.29 -15.64 0.01
C CYS A 145 -5.84 -14.93 1.26
N LYS A 146 -6.73 -15.56 2.04
CA LYS A 146 -7.26 -15.03 3.32
C LYS A 146 -7.78 -13.60 3.18
N GLN A 147 -8.64 -13.36 2.19
CA GLN A 147 -9.24 -12.04 1.92
C GLN A 147 -8.26 -10.92 1.54
N ASN A 148 -7.02 -11.24 1.17
CA ASN A 148 -6.05 -10.27 0.70
C ASN A 148 -5.99 -10.26 -0.84
N LEU A 149 -6.58 -9.23 -1.44
CA LEU A 149 -6.65 -9.09 -2.90
C LEU A 149 -5.26 -8.95 -3.54
N ARG A 150 -4.34 -8.21 -2.91
CA ARG A 150 -2.96 -8.08 -3.42
C ARG A 150 -2.28 -9.44 -3.50
N LYS A 151 -2.40 -10.26 -2.45
CA LYS A 151 -1.85 -11.63 -2.46
C LYS A 151 -2.50 -12.50 -3.54
N ALA A 152 -3.81 -12.35 -3.78
CA ALA A 152 -4.52 -13.08 -4.81
C ALA A 152 -4.04 -12.76 -6.23
N ILE A 153 -3.88 -11.47 -6.53
CA ILE A 153 -3.37 -11.01 -7.83
C ILE A 153 -1.92 -11.51 -8.03
N MET A 154 -1.05 -11.31 -7.05
CA MET A 154 0.35 -11.77 -7.12
C MET A 154 0.44 -13.29 -7.30
N ALA A 155 -0.43 -14.06 -6.63
CA ALA A 155 -0.45 -15.51 -6.76
C ALA A 155 -0.93 -15.96 -8.16
N LEU A 156 -1.94 -15.29 -8.71
CA LEU A 156 -2.43 -15.54 -10.07
C LEU A 156 -1.33 -15.27 -11.10
N GLU A 157 -0.66 -14.12 -11.01
CA GLU A 157 0.47 -13.75 -11.86
C GLU A 157 1.61 -14.78 -11.78
N ALA A 158 1.99 -15.16 -10.55
CA ALA A 158 3.04 -16.15 -10.34
C ALA A 158 2.69 -17.51 -10.97
N CYS A 159 1.44 -17.96 -10.83
CA CYS A 159 0.97 -19.21 -11.43
C CYS A 159 0.97 -19.15 -12.96
N LYS A 160 0.54 -18.01 -13.53
CA LYS A 160 0.52 -17.79 -14.98
C LYS A 160 1.92 -17.86 -15.58
N VAL A 161 2.91 -17.24 -14.94
CA VAL A 161 4.30 -17.21 -15.43
C VAL A 161 4.95 -18.60 -15.42
N HIS A 162 4.65 -19.45 -14.44
CA HIS A 162 5.36 -20.71 -14.25
C HIS A 162 4.64 -21.93 -14.84
N ASN A 163 3.31 -21.96 -14.78
CA ASN A 163 2.52 -23.19 -14.98
C ASN A 163 1.23 -22.93 -15.79
N TYR A 164 1.30 -22.12 -16.86
CA TYR A 164 0.18 -21.99 -17.80
C TYR A 164 0.28 -23.05 -18.91
N PRO A 165 -0.81 -23.72 -19.33
CA PRO A 165 -2.22 -23.53 -18.94
C PRO A 165 -2.57 -24.10 -17.56
N PHE A 166 -3.54 -23.46 -16.87
CA PHE A 166 -3.93 -23.86 -15.52
C PHE A 166 -4.62 -25.23 -15.49
N ILE A 167 -4.21 -26.05 -14.53
CA ILE A 167 -4.81 -27.35 -14.25
C ILE A 167 -5.47 -27.37 -12.86
N ASP A 168 -6.51 -28.18 -12.71
CA ASP A 168 -7.16 -28.39 -11.42
C ASP A 168 -6.19 -29.03 -10.42
N GLY A 169 -6.13 -28.48 -9.20
CA GLY A 169 -5.26 -28.98 -8.12
C GLY A 169 -3.80 -28.53 -8.21
N GLN A 170 -3.45 -27.61 -9.11
CA GLN A 170 -2.11 -27.04 -9.15
C GLN A 170 -1.74 -26.40 -7.79
N PRO A 171 -0.50 -26.58 -7.30
CA PRO A 171 -0.04 -25.84 -6.14
C PRO A 171 -0.04 -24.34 -6.46
N ILE A 172 -0.75 -23.59 -5.63
CA ILE A 172 -0.77 -22.12 -5.67
C ILE A 172 0.25 -21.65 -4.64
N PRO A 173 1.44 -21.17 -5.06
CA PRO A 173 2.47 -20.71 -4.15
C PRO A 173 2.02 -19.36 -3.57
N ILE A 174 1.43 -19.41 -2.38
CA ILE A 174 1.00 -18.21 -1.66
C ILE A 174 1.94 -17.99 -0.50
N GLY A 175 2.76 -16.95 -0.65
CA GLY A 175 3.60 -16.44 0.41
C GLY A 175 4.78 -17.34 0.78
N TRP A 176 5.49 -16.92 1.82
CA TRP A 176 6.65 -17.63 2.37
C TRP A 176 6.23 -18.69 3.40
N GLU A 177 4.99 -18.66 3.85
CA GLU A 177 4.47 -19.46 4.95
C GLU A 177 4.55 -20.97 4.66
N GLU A 178 4.12 -21.41 3.47
CA GLU A 178 4.20 -22.82 3.05
C GLU A 178 5.67 -23.27 2.99
N VAL A 179 6.56 -22.43 2.46
CA VAL A 179 8.01 -22.71 2.40
C VAL A 179 8.63 -22.81 3.79
N LEU A 180 8.21 -21.96 4.74
CA LEU A 180 8.68 -22.06 6.12
C LEU A 180 8.18 -23.32 6.83
N VAL A 181 6.94 -23.73 6.58
CA VAL A 181 6.40 -24.98 7.13
C VAL A 181 7.20 -26.17 6.60
N GLU A 182 7.49 -26.21 5.30
CA GLU A 182 8.33 -27.25 4.72
C GLU A 182 9.74 -27.25 5.33
N ILE A 183 10.36 -26.08 5.49
CA ILE A 183 11.68 -25.96 6.13
C ILE A 183 11.61 -26.46 7.58
N ALA A 184 10.57 -26.11 8.32
CA ALA A 184 10.39 -26.56 9.70
C ALA A 184 10.25 -28.09 9.79
N VAL A 185 9.47 -28.70 8.89
CA VAL A 185 9.32 -30.17 8.81
C VAL A 185 10.66 -30.83 8.47
N GLU A 186 11.42 -30.26 7.54
CA GLU A 186 12.75 -30.78 7.18
C GLU A 186 13.74 -30.69 8.35
N ILE A 187 13.73 -29.59 9.10
CA ILE A 187 14.58 -29.42 10.30
C ILE A 187 14.22 -30.45 11.36
N LEU A 188 12.92 -30.69 11.59
CA LEU A 188 12.45 -31.68 12.56
C LEU A 188 12.77 -33.12 12.14
N ALA A 189 12.78 -33.39 10.82
CA ALA A 189 13.09 -34.71 10.28
C ALA A 189 14.58 -35.06 10.37
N ASP A 190 15.48 -34.11 10.08
CA ASP A 190 16.92 -34.31 10.24
C ASP A 190 17.63 -32.97 10.56
N PRO A 191 18.06 -32.77 11.82
CA PRO A 191 18.75 -31.56 12.25
C PRO A 191 20.24 -31.53 11.83
N SER A 192 20.70 -32.41 10.93
CA SER A 192 22.11 -32.46 10.56
C SER A 192 22.61 -31.18 9.84
N PRO A 193 23.76 -30.61 10.24
CA PRO A 193 24.26 -29.32 9.73
C PRO A 193 24.60 -29.31 8.22
N LYS A 194 24.82 -30.49 7.62
CA LYS A 194 25.09 -30.64 6.19
C LYS A 194 23.83 -30.44 5.33
N ARG A 195 22.68 -30.95 5.78
CA ARG A 195 21.39 -30.77 5.08
C ARG A 195 20.86 -29.36 5.26
N LEU A 196 20.99 -28.80 6.46
CA LEU A 196 20.55 -27.44 6.78
C LEU A 196 21.19 -26.41 5.84
N ASN A 197 22.50 -26.48 5.61
CA ASN A 197 23.19 -25.50 4.75
C ASN A 197 22.75 -25.57 3.27
N ILE A 198 22.54 -26.76 2.71
CA ILE A 198 22.21 -26.91 1.28
C ILE A 198 20.73 -26.59 1.00
N ASN A 199 19.81 -27.08 1.84
CA ASN A 199 18.37 -26.92 1.61
C ASN A 199 17.87 -25.52 1.99
N ILE A 200 18.35 -24.95 3.11
CA ILE A 200 17.94 -23.60 3.51
C ILE A 200 18.43 -22.60 2.48
N VAL A 201 19.70 -22.65 2.04
CA VAL A 201 20.23 -21.72 1.03
C VAL A 201 19.50 -21.84 -0.31
N ARG A 202 19.20 -23.05 -0.78
CA ARG A 202 18.43 -23.25 -2.03
C ARG A 202 17.00 -22.73 -1.92
N LYS A 203 16.28 -23.02 -0.83
CA LYS A 203 14.91 -22.52 -0.64
C LYS A 203 14.88 -21.00 -0.41
N PHE A 204 15.91 -20.44 0.24
CA PHE A 204 16.06 -18.99 0.38
C PHE A 204 16.29 -18.29 -0.96
N ILE A 205 17.04 -18.90 -1.89
CA ILE A 205 17.23 -18.38 -3.25
C ILE A 205 15.91 -18.40 -4.04
N VAL A 206 15.09 -19.46 -3.88
CA VAL A 206 13.75 -19.50 -4.51
C VAL A 206 12.85 -18.43 -3.91
N LEU A 207 12.86 -18.25 -2.59
CA LEU A 207 12.12 -17.19 -1.90
C LEU A 207 12.58 -15.80 -2.35
N SER A 208 13.89 -15.58 -2.46
CA SER A 208 14.46 -14.30 -2.90
C SER A 208 14.11 -14.04 -4.36
N ARG A 209 14.06 -15.07 -5.21
CA ARG A 209 13.66 -14.94 -6.62
C ARG A 209 12.16 -14.69 -6.77
N PHE A 210 11.33 -15.26 -5.89
CA PHE A 210 9.91 -14.94 -5.77
C PHE A 210 9.71 -13.46 -5.36
N LEU A 211 10.48 -12.96 -4.39
CA LEU A 211 10.53 -11.55 -4.00
C LEU A 211 11.11 -10.63 -5.08
N PHE A 212 12.08 -11.08 -5.88
CA PHE A 212 12.77 -10.28 -6.89
C PHE A 212 11.98 -10.15 -8.20
N ILE A 213 11.33 -11.23 -8.65
CA ILE A 213 10.38 -11.17 -9.78
C ILE A 213 9.18 -10.32 -9.39
N CYS A 214 8.71 -10.44 -8.13
CA CYS A 214 7.70 -9.54 -7.60
C CYS A 214 8.18 -8.09 -7.61
N ASN A 215 9.36 -7.71 -7.10
CA ASN A 215 9.78 -6.29 -7.08
C ASN A 215 10.07 -5.68 -8.46
N SER A 216 10.56 -6.47 -9.42
CA SER A 216 10.90 -5.99 -10.77
C SER A 216 9.64 -5.74 -11.60
N LEU A 217 8.61 -6.58 -11.46
CA LEU A 217 7.29 -6.36 -12.06
C LEU A 217 6.37 -5.51 -11.18
N LEU A 218 6.56 -5.41 -9.87
CA LEU A 218 5.84 -4.44 -9.03
C LEU A 218 6.21 -3.02 -9.48
N LEU A 219 7.40 -2.78 -10.02
CA LEU A 219 7.72 -1.49 -10.62
C LEU A 219 6.94 -1.24 -11.93
N ALA A 220 6.71 -2.29 -12.73
CA ALA A 220 5.88 -2.22 -13.94
C ALA A 220 4.37 -2.15 -13.62
N CYS A 221 3.91 -2.87 -12.59
CA CYS A 221 2.55 -2.85 -12.08
C CYS A 221 2.28 -1.64 -11.18
N ILE A 222 3.27 -1.01 -10.56
CA ILE A 222 3.12 0.32 -9.94
C ILE A 222 2.95 1.35 -11.04
N HIS A 223 3.70 1.25 -12.16
CA HIS A 223 3.47 2.06 -13.36
C HIS A 223 2.10 1.79 -14.00
N PHE A 224 1.64 0.54 -13.97
CA PHE A 224 0.33 0.14 -14.49
C PHE A 224 -0.81 0.46 -13.52
N LEU A 225 -0.59 0.44 -12.19
CA LEU A 225 -1.54 0.90 -11.18
C LEU A 225 -1.57 2.42 -11.12
N THR A 226 -0.49 3.17 -11.30
CA THR A 226 -0.57 4.63 -11.50
C THR A 226 -1.29 4.98 -12.79
N CYS A 227 -1.16 4.16 -13.86
CA CYS A 227 -2.00 4.27 -15.06
C CYS A 227 -3.46 3.84 -14.84
N CYS A 228 -3.74 2.79 -14.07
CA CYS A 228 -5.10 2.32 -13.77
C CYS A 228 -5.81 3.21 -12.74
N PHE A 229 -5.10 3.87 -11.83
CA PHE A 229 -5.63 4.97 -11.01
C PHE A 229 -5.99 6.20 -11.86
N HIS A 230 -5.49 6.29 -13.10
CA HIS A 230 -5.91 7.27 -14.09
C HIS A 230 -7.11 6.82 -14.93
N LEU A 231 -7.39 5.50 -15.02
CA LEU A 231 -8.51 4.93 -15.80
C LEU A 231 -9.73 4.51 -14.96
N LEU A 232 -9.56 4.21 -13.67
CA LEU A 232 -10.67 4.07 -12.72
C LEU A 232 -10.97 5.46 -12.16
N GLY A 233 -11.82 6.18 -12.90
CA GLY A 233 -12.36 7.45 -12.48
C GLY A 233 -12.91 7.39 -11.06
N PHE A 234 -12.28 8.18 -10.19
CA PHE A 234 -12.92 8.91 -9.10
C PHE A 234 -13.88 8.15 -8.17
N ILE A 235 -13.40 7.87 -6.96
CA ILE A 235 -14.15 8.32 -5.78
C ILE A 235 -13.42 9.55 -5.22
N THR A 236 -13.61 10.69 -5.88
CA THR A 236 -13.55 11.99 -5.22
C THR A 236 -14.70 12.07 -4.23
N PHE A 237 -14.41 12.26 -2.95
CA PHE A 237 -15.34 12.96 -2.08
C PHE A 237 -14.64 14.17 -1.48
N SER A 238 -15.02 15.31 -2.04
CA SER A 238 -14.80 16.64 -1.49
C SER A 238 -15.57 16.77 -0.18
N VAL A 239 -14.99 17.47 0.79
CA VAL A 239 -15.78 18.04 1.90
C VAL A 239 -16.52 19.23 1.31
N GLU A 240 -17.77 19.02 0.93
CA GLU A 240 -18.68 20.11 0.59
C GLU A 240 -19.06 20.85 1.87
N GLN A 241 -18.94 22.18 1.82
CA GLN A 241 -19.29 23.07 2.91
C GLN A 241 -20.77 22.93 3.29
N MET A 242 -21.07 22.90 4.58
CA MET A 242 -22.37 23.31 5.08
C MET A 242 -22.20 24.62 5.85
N HIS A 243 -22.32 25.72 5.12
CA HIS A 243 -22.80 26.99 5.67
C HIS A 243 -24.32 27.00 5.51
N THR A 244 -25.06 27.00 6.61
CA THR A 244 -26.35 27.71 6.71
C THR A 244 -26.65 28.00 8.18
N SER A 245 -26.64 29.30 8.48
CA SER A 245 -27.48 30.07 9.42
C SER A 245 -27.65 29.62 10.87
#